data_AF-A0A1S2KYR4-F1
#
_entry.id   AF-A0A1S2KYR4-F1
#
_cell.length_a   1.000
_cell.length_b   1.000
_cell.length_c   1.000
_cell.angle_alpha   90.00
_cell.angle_beta   90.00
_cell.angle_gamma   90.00
#
_symmetry.space_group_name_H-M   'P 1'
#
loop_
_entity.id
_entity.type
_entity.pdbx_description
1 polymer ?
#
loop_
_entity_poly.entity_id
_entity_poly.type
_entity_poly.pdbx_seq_one_letter_code
_entity_poly.pdbx_strand_id
1 'polypeptide(L)'
;MKPTLIPHISYQNFVLDQLNTHYSGGILTLVRKDWTIISKLWITDLSFTTTWLHDLYSVKGPEPRDPASMLRSYLLCLLTSPTLSITEWVNQLHRVPLYTILSGFEPGDVPGVGTFYDFFRRLSGFEKANVKPFIKLKRKKKQKKKPKKGEKATPRNPGIIRKLVDRHLRHGSKQKQLPGDQLYAFFQSQFLEVSARLGLLGDPHSLGVVGDGTPVETASYPRSKPICDCSAQGLTNCTHPRRYSQPDIDSGWDSSRERYFNGYHLYMISTSDSRFDLPLYPRLHPASRHDSVSLVVSSIEFSQRYTLGTIDKILLDAAHDAEPIYELLDHHNVEP
;
A
#
# COMPACT_ATOMS: atom_id res chain seq x y z
N MET A 1 -13.11 21.44 13.80
CA MET A 1 -13.74 22.05 12.61
C MET A 1 -13.56 21.14 11.41
N LYS A 2 -14.38 21.30 10.36
CA LYS A 2 -14.20 20.58 9.10
C LYS A 2 -13.10 21.24 8.26
N PRO A 3 -12.33 20.49 7.45
CA PRO A 3 -11.34 21.07 6.56
C PRO A 3 -12.05 21.78 5.39
N THR A 4 -11.50 22.91 4.96
CA THR A 4 -12.00 23.66 3.81
C THR A 4 -11.19 23.28 2.57
N LEU A 5 -11.87 23.05 1.45
CA LEU A 5 -11.21 22.75 0.18
C LEU A 5 -10.32 23.91 -0.27
N ILE A 6 -9.03 23.63 -0.46
CA ILE A 6 -8.09 24.54 -1.12
C ILE A 6 -7.95 24.08 -2.58
N PRO A 7 -8.37 24.90 -3.56
CA PRO A 7 -8.21 24.56 -4.98
C PRO A 7 -6.74 24.38 -5.35
N HIS A 8 -6.47 23.50 -6.33
CA HIS A 8 -5.09 23.26 -6.78
C HIS A 8 -4.37 24.52 -7.24
N ILE A 9 -5.07 25.42 -7.94
CA ILE A 9 -4.52 26.71 -8.39
C ILE A 9 -4.05 27.59 -7.21
N SER A 10 -4.74 27.55 -6.08
CA SER A 10 -4.32 28.27 -4.88
C SER A 10 -3.01 27.69 -4.32
N TYR A 11 -2.87 26.36 -4.31
CA TYR A 11 -1.59 25.72 -3.96
C TYR A 11 -0.47 26.08 -4.94
N GLN A 12 -0.75 26.09 -6.25
CA GLN A 12 0.24 26.45 -7.27
C GLN A 12 0.74 27.89 -7.10
N ASN A 13 -0.17 28.83 -6.87
CA ASN A 13 0.17 30.23 -6.61
C ASN A 13 0.95 30.37 -5.30
N PHE A 14 0.54 29.68 -4.24
CA PHE A 14 1.25 29.63 -2.97
C PHE A 14 2.71 29.18 -3.15
N VAL A 15 2.95 28.08 -3.85
CA VAL A 15 4.33 27.58 -4.08
C VAL A 15 5.16 28.60 -4.86
N LEU A 16 4.60 29.21 -5.91
CA LEU A 16 5.32 30.21 -6.69
C LEU A 16 5.68 31.45 -5.86
N ASP A 17 4.74 31.97 -5.08
CA ASP A 17 4.94 33.13 -4.22
C ASP A 17 6.01 32.88 -3.15
N GLN A 18 5.94 31.71 -2.50
CA GLN A 18 6.89 31.31 -1.46
C GLN A 18 8.29 31.02 -2.03
N LEU A 19 8.38 30.40 -3.20
CA LEU A 19 9.66 30.22 -3.88
C LEU A 19 10.26 31.57 -4.30
N ASN A 20 9.45 32.51 -4.79
CA ASN A 20 9.93 33.85 -5.09
C ASN A 20 10.43 34.56 -3.82
N THR A 21 9.64 34.52 -2.75
CA THR A 21 9.97 35.20 -1.49
C THR A 21 11.24 34.64 -0.83
N HIS A 22 11.43 33.32 -0.83
CA HIS A 22 12.51 32.68 -0.09
C HIS A 22 13.74 32.28 -0.92
N TYR A 23 13.57 32.08 -2.23
CA TYR A 23 14.63 31.58 -3.12
C TYR A 23 14.99 32.54 -4.27
N SER A 24 14.20 33.57 -4.56
CA SER A 24 14.57 34.61 -5.52
C SER A 24 15.19 35.80 -4.81
N GLY A 25 16.51 35.96 -4.94
CA GLY A 25 17.26 37.04 -4.27
C GLY A 25 17.54 36.79 -2.77
N GLY A 26 17.19 35.60 -2.25
CA GLY A 26 17.48 35.17 -0.88
C GLY A 26 18.84 34.47 -0.73
N ILE A 27 19.15 34.06 0.50
CA ILE A 27 20.37 33.28 0.83
C ILE A 27 20.23 31.82 0.36
N LEU A 28 19.00 31.33 0.21
CA LEU A 28 18.72 29.98 -0.29
C LEU A 28 18.69 29.98 -1.82
N THR A 29 19.25 28.94 -2.43
CA THR A 29 19.31 28.79 -3.89
C THR A 29 18.74 27.43 -4.29
N LEU A 30 17.86 27.43 -5.30
CA LEU A 30 17.38 26.20 -5.92
C LEU A 30 18.46 25.61 -6.82
N VAL A 31 18.66 24.30 -6.74
CA VAL A 31 19.59 23.59 -7.60
C VAL A 31 18.84 22.77 -8.64
N ARG A 32 19.54 22.38 -9.72
CA ARG A 32 18.93 21.67 -10.87
C ARG A 32 18.10 20.45 -10.48
N LYS A 33 18.52 19.70 -9.46
CA LYS A 33 17.82 18.51 -8.97
C LYS A 33 16.46 18.82 -8.31
N ASP A 34 16.27 20.02 -7.79
CA ASP A 34 15.05 20.40 -7.07
C ASP A 34 13.88 20.56 -8.05
N TRP A 35 14.15 21.02 -9.26
CA TRP A 35 13.11 21.26 -10.27
C TRP A 35 12.30 20.01 -10.60
N THR A 36 12.90 18.82 -10.57
CA THR A 36 12.16 17.58 -10.82
C THR A 36 11.08 17.33 -9.75
N ILE A 37 11.39 17.56 -8.47
CA ILE A 37 10.41 17.36 -7.39
C ILE A 37 9.41 18.52 -7.33
N ILE A 38 9.87 19.76 -7.57
CA ILE A 38 9.03 20.96 -7.65
C ILE A 38 7.97 20.75 -8.74
N SER A 39 8.38 20.44 -9.97
CA SER A 39 7.44 20.26 -11.08
C SER A 39 6.47 19.11 -10.82
N LYS A 40 6.93 17.97 -10.30
CA LYS A 40 6.06 16.83 -9.97
C LYS A 40 4.97 17.21 -8.98
N LEU A 41 5.30 17.90 -7.88
CA LEU A 41 4.30 18.29 -6.89
C LEU A 41 3.42 19.43 -7.35
N TRP A 42 3.97 20.37 -8.13
CA TRP A 42 3.24 21.52 -8.66
C TRP A 42 2.16 21.13 -9.68
N ILE A 43 2.37 20.07 -10.47
CA ILE A 43 1.37 19.57 -11.45
C ILE A 43 0.38 18.56 -10.84
N THR A 44 0.72 17.94 -9.70
CA THR A 44 -0.12 16.87 -9.14
C THR A 44 -1.24 17.48 -8.30
N ASP A 45 -2.46 17.42 -8.81
CA ASP A 45 -3.64 17.84 -8.07
C ASP A 45 -4.02 16.78 -7.02
N LEU A 46 -4.02 17.20 -5.75
CA LEU A 46 -4.41 16.40 -4.60
C LEU A 46 -5.56 17.04 -3.82
N SER A 47 -6.16 18.12 -4.34
CA SER A 47 -7.19 18.91 -3.65
C SER A 47 -8.42 18.06 -3.28
N PHE A 48 -8.76 17.06 -4.09
CA PHE A 48 -9.85 16.12 -3.82
C PHE A 48 -9.68 15.36 -2.49
N THR A 49 -8.45 15.16 -1.99
CA THR A 49 -8.21 14.53 -0.69
C THR A 49 -8.96 15.23 0.44
N THR A 50 -9.08 16.55 0.35
CA THR A 50 -9.78 17.36 1.36
C THR A 50 -11.29 17.10 1.35
N THR A 51 -11.90 17.05 0.16
CA THR A 51 -13.31 16.68 -0.01
C THR A 51 -13.56 15.24 0.43
N TRP A 52 -12.69 14.31 0.03
CA TRP A 52 -12.84 12.89 0.31
C TRP A 52 -12.76 12.57 1.80
N LEU A 53 -11.87 13.22 2.54
CA LEU A 53 -11.71 13.00 3.98
C LEU A 53 -12.59 13.92 4.85
N HIS A 54 -13.33 14.87 4.26
CA HIS A 54 -14.10 15.89 4.95
C HIS A 54 -14.97 15.32 6.10
N ASP A 55 -15.67 14.23 5.83
CA ASP A 55 -16.60 13.64 6.79
C ASP A 55 -15.93 12.94 7.97
N LEU A 56 -14.65 12.59 7.84
CA LEU A 56 -13.83 11.98 8.90
C LEU A 56 -13.25 12.99 9.90
N TYR A 57 -13.47 14.29 9.67
CA TYR A 57 -13.10 15.36 10.61
C TYR A 57 -14.28 15.77 11.48
N SER A 58 -14.01 16.14 12.74
CA SER A 58 -15.04 16.59 13.67
C SER A 58 -15.45 18.04 13.40
N VAL A 59 -16.75 18.33 13.52
CA VAL A 59 -17.23 19.73 13.50
C VAL A 59 -16.68 20.54 14.68
N LYS A 60 -16.35 19.89 15.81
CA LYS A 60 -15.78 20.50 17.02
C LYS A 60 -14.25 20.38 17.02
N GLY A 61 -13.59 21.21 17.83
CA GLY A 61 -12.13 21.23 17.98
C GLY A 61 -11.43 22.18 17.01
N PRO A 62 -10.09 22.22 17.04
CA PRO A 62 -9.30 23.19 16.29
C PRO A 62 -9.48 23.05 14.78
N GLU A 63 -9.02 24.07 14.06
CA GLU A 63 -8.89 24.03 12.61
C GLU A 63 -7.92 22.90 12.21
N PRO A 64 -8.35 21.95 11.36
CA PRO A 64 -7.49 20.88 10.92
C PRO A 64 -6.48 21.38 9.89
N ARG A 65 -5.29 20.77 9.86
CA ARG A 65 -4.39 20.91 8.70
C ARG A 65 -5.08 20.39 7.45
N ASP A 66 -4.87 21.10 6.34
CA ASP A 66 -5.42 20.73 5.04
C ASP A 66 -5.00 19.29 4.66
N PRO A 67 -5.97 18.37 4.45
CA PRO A 67 -5.68 16.99 4.11
C PRO A 67 -4.87 16.82 2.82
N ALA A 68 -5.08 17.67 1.81
CA ALA A 68 -4.29 17.63 0.58
C ALA A 68 -2.82 17.95 0.84
N SER A 69 -2.53 18.96 1.66
CA SER A 69 -1.17 19.32 2.10
C SER A 69 -0.52 18.25 2.96
N MET A 70 -1.28 17.58 3.85
CA MET A 70 -0.79 16.42 4.60
C MET A 70 -0.40 15.25 3.69
N LEU A 71 -1.24 14.92 2.70
CA LEU A 71 -0.93 13.88 1.71
C LEU A 71 0.31 14.26 0.89
N ARG A 72 0.36 15.50 0.42
CA ARG A 72 1.48 16.01 -0.37
C ARG A 72 2.80 15.95 0.39
N SER A 73 2.79 16.34 1.66
CA SER A 73 3.97 16.24 2.53
C SER A 73 4.43 14.80 2.69
N TYR A 74 3.50 13.85 2.85
CA TYR A 74 3.85 12.44 2.96
C TYR A 74 4.41 11.89 1.64
N LEU A 75 3.81 12.22 0.50
CA LEU A 75 4.36 11.86 -0.82
C LEU A 75 5.75 12.46 -1.05
N LEU A 76 5.97 13.71 -0.65
CA LEU A 76 7.28 14.35 -0.70
C LEU A 76 8.32 13.63 0.17
N CYS A 77 7.93 13.20 1.37
CA CYS A 77 8.78 12.36 2.23
C CYS A 77 9.19 11.07 1.50
N LEU A 78 8.24 10.37 0.88
CA LEU A 78 8.51 9.15 0.11
C LEU A 78 9.40 9.39 -1.11
N LEU A 79 9.23 10.52 -1.80
CA LEU A 79 9.98 10.86 -3.01
C LEU A 79 11.42 11.30 -2.72
N THR A 80 11.68 11.89 -1.55
CA THR A 80 13.00 12.42 -1.20
C THR A 80 13.76 11.51 -0.24
N SER A 81 13.07 10.91 0.73
CA SER A 81 13.67 10.23 1.87
C SER A 81 12.80 9.08 2.40
N PRO A 82 12.54 8.03 1.60
CA PRO A 82 11.55 6.97 1.91
C PRO A 82 11.87 6.15 3.16
N THR A 83 13.10 6.21 3.68
CA THR A 83 13.53 5.49 4.89
C THR A 83 13.34 6.31 6.17
N LEU A 84 12.94 7.58 6.07
CA LEU A 84 12.75 8.42 7.25
C LEU A 84 11.50 8.05 8.03
N SER A 85 11.62 8.11 9.36
CA SER A 85 10.45 8.10 10.22
C SER A 85 9.70 9.42 10.11
N ILE A 86 8.42 9.43 10.47
CA ILE A 86 7.60 10.65 10.51
C ILE A 86 8.17 11.70 11.47
N THR A 87 8.78 11.26 12.58
CA THR A 87 9.47 12.15 13.50
C THR A 87 10.62 12.87 12.82
N GLU A 88 11.44 12.15 12.07
CA GLU A 88 12.55 12.78 11.35
C GLU A 88 12.05 13.59 10.15
N TRP A 89 10.95 13.19 9.49
CA TRP A 89 10.32 13.99 8.45
C TRP A 89 9.87 15.36 8.96
N VAL A 90 9.23 15.42 10.14
CA VAL A 90 8.86 16.70 10.77
C VAL A 90 10.09 17.55 11.08
N ASN A 91 11.21 16.96 11.52
CA ASN A 91 12.47 17.68 11.68
C ASN A 91 12.97 18.25 10.33
N GLN A 92 12.84 17.50 9.24
CA GLN A 92 13.21 17.96 7.90
C GLN A 92 12.32 19.11 7.42
N LEU A 93 11.02 19.09 7.69
CA LEU A 93 10.12 20.21 7.39
C LEU A 93 10.56 21.49 8.11
N HIS A 94 10.96 21.41 9.38
CA HIS A 94 11.51 22.56 10.10
C HIS A 94 12.85 23.06 9.55
N ARG A 95 13.72 22.16 9.08
CA ARG A 95 15.10 22.49 8.66
C ARG A 95 15.20 22.95 7.21
N VAL A 96 14.34 22.44 6.33
CA VAL A 96 14.42 22.64 4.88
C VAL A 96 13.16 23.37 4.41
N PRO A 97 13.20 24.71 4.26
CA PRO A 97 12.04 25.49 3.85
C PRO A 97 11.38 24.99 2.57
N LEU A 98 12.18 24.52 1.60
CA LEU A 98 11.68 23.94 0.34
C LEU A 98 10.65 22.83 0.59
N TYR A 99 10.90 21.94 1.55
CA TYR A 99 9.99 20.82 1.81
C TYR A 99 8.67 21.26 2.44
N THR A 100 8.73 22.29 3.27
CA THR A 100 7.56 22.92 3.89
C THR A 100 6.71 23.63 2.84
N ILE A 101 7.34 24.45 1.99
CA ILE A 101 6.69 25.14 0.86
C ILE A 101 6.05 24.12 -0.10
N LEU A 102 6.81 23.11 -0.54
CA LEU A 102 6.29 22.10 -1.47
C LEU A 102 5.18 21.25 -0.86
N SER A 103 5.15 21.09 0.47
CA SER A 103 4.05 20.42 1.16
C SER A 103 2.75 21.25 1.14
N GLY A 104 2.84 22.58 0.95
CA GLY A 104 1.71 23.52 1.07
C GLY A 104 1.58 24.15 2.46
N PHE A 105 2.68 24.16 3.24
CA PHE A 105 2.72 24.77 4.57
C PHE A 105 3.58 26.04 4.55
N GLU A 106 3.20 27.03 5.35
CA GLU A 106 4.00 28.23 5.56
C GLU A 106 5.30 27.89 6.29
N PRO A 107 6.46 28.44 5.87
CA PRO A 107 7.71 28.28 6.60
C PRO A 107 7.60 28.70 8.07
N GLY A 108 7.90 27.78 8.99
CA GLY A 108 7.75 27.98 10.43
C GLY A 108 6.44 27.44 11.01
N ASP A 109 5.42 27.16 10.18
CA ASP A 109 4.13 26.61 10.57
C ASP A 109 3.92 25.18 10.06
N VAL A 110 4.67 24.23 10.62
CA VAL A 110 4.66 22.83 10.19
C VAL A 110 3.75 21.96 11.07
N PRO A 111 3.16 20.88 10.53
CA PRO A 111 2.40 19.93 11.31
C PRO A 111 3.28 19.14 12.30
N GLY A 112 2.73 18.83 13.47
CA GLY A 112 3.38 17.94 14.43
C GLY A 112 3.30 16.47 14.04
N VAL A 113 4.11 15.63 14.69
CA VAL A 113 4.15 14.17 14.47
C VAL A 113 2.78 13.51 14.69
N GLY A 114 2.07 13.91 15.74
CA GLY A 114 0.73 13.38 16.05
C GLY A 114 -0.28 13.68 14.94
N THR A 115 -0.18 14.86 14.31
CA THR A 115 -1.06 15.27 13.20
C THR A 115 -0.92 14.36 11.99
N PHE A 116 0.29 13.92 11.66
CA PHE A 116 0.51 12.93 10.59
C PHE A 116 -0.12 11.58 10.90
N TYR A 117 0.05 11.05 12.13
CA TYR A 117 -0.56 9.77 12.50
C TYR A 117 -2.10 9.84 12.54
N ASP A 118 -2.64 10.98 12.97
CA ASP A 118 -4.07 11.26 12.90
C ASP A 118 -4.59 11.33 11.46
N PHE A 119 -3.80 11.90 10.54
CA PHE A 119 -4.09 11.89 9.11
C PHE A 119 -4.04 10.46 8.54
N PHE A 120 -3.00 9.67 8.83
CA PHE A 120 -2.90 8.28 8.34
C PHE A 120 -4.03 7.38 8.82
N ARG A 121 -4.48 7.58 10.07
CA ARG A 121 -5.64 6.86 10.59
C ARG A 121 -6.89 7.14 9.74
N ARG A 122 -7.14 8.40 9.37
CA ARG A 122 -8.26 8.78 8.48
C ARG A 122 -8.06 8.24 7.07
N LEU A 123 -6.84 8.32 6.55
CA LEU A 123 -6.48 7.81 5.22
C LEU A 123 -6.75 6.31 5.09
N SER A 124 -6.46 5.54 6.15
CA SER A 124 -6.64 4.08 6.15
C SER A 124 -8.10 3.63 6.15
N GLY A 125 -9.03 4.41 6.73
CA GLY A 125 -10.45 4.09 6.72
C GLY A 125 -10.89 2.84 7.50
N PHE A 126 -9.96 2.07 8.06
CA PHE A 126 -10.26 0.77 8.64
C PHE A 126 -10.53 0.89 10.14
N GLU A 127 -11.76 0.60 10.57
CA GLU A 127 -12.21 0.77 11.97
C GLU A 127 -11.41 -0.08 12.96
N LYS A 128 -10.96 -1.27 12.53
CA LYS A 128 -10.19 -2.20 13.37
C LYS A 128 -8.71 -1.97 13.14
N ALA A 129 -7.93 -1.90 14.21
CA ALA A 129 -6.48 -1.76 14.06
C ALA A 129 -5.81 -2.94 13.31
N ASN A 130 -6.42 -4.13 13.32
CA ASN A 130 -5.87 -5.36 12.71
C ASN A 130 -6.99 -6.26 12.18
N VAL A 131 -6.66 -7.12 11.21
CA VAL A 131 -7.56 -8.14 10.64
C VAL A 131 -7.71 -9.34 11.58
N LYS A 132 -6.62 -9.74 12.23
CA LYS A 132 -6.54 -10.87 13.16
C LYS A 132 -6.53 -10.38 14.61
N PRO A 133 -7.08 -11.19 15.54
CA PRO A 133 -7.05 -10.85 16.95
C PRO A 133 -5.62 -10.85 17.50
N PHE A 134 -5.34 -9.93 18.43
CA PHE A 134 -4.06 -9.84 19.14
C PHE A 134 -3.75 -11.10 19.96
N ILE A 135 -4.78 -11.73 20.52
CA ILE A 135 -4.64 -12.96 21.30
C ILE A 135 -4.91 -14.14 20.38
N LYS A 136 -3.90 -15.00 20.18
CA LYS A 136 -4.02 -16.23 19.38
C LYS A 136 -3.03 -17.28 19.85
N LEU A 137 -3.31 -18.54 19.51
CA LEU A 137 -2.40 -19.65 19.80
C LEU A 137 -1.06 -19.48 19.09
N LYS A 138 0.02 -19.98 19.72
CA LYS A 138 1.32 -20.07 19.07
C LYS A 138 1.20 -20.99 17.86
N ARG A 139 1.57 -20.50 16.68
CA ARG A 139 1.63 -21.34 15.48
C ARG A 139 2.67 -22.44 15.73
N LYS A 140 2.28 -23.70 15.58
CA LYS A 140 3.21 -24.84 15.61
C LYS A 140 4.21 -24.65 14.47
N LYS A 141 5.50 -24.60 14.79
CA LYS A 141 6.57 -24.64 13.77
C LYS A 141 6.54 -26.03 13.16
N LYS A 142 5.98 -26.19 11.96
CA LYS A 142 6.27 -27.38 11.15
C LYS A 142 7.67 -27.17 10.58
N GLN A 143 8.58 -28.10 10.83
CA GLN A 143 9.86 -28.12 10.12
C GLN A 143 9.53 -28.32 8.64
N LYS A 144 9.73 -27.28 7.84
CA LYS A 144 9.70 -27.40 6.38
C LYS A 144 11.14 -27.57 5.93
N LYS A 145 11.39 -28.47 4.98
CA LYS A 145 12.68 -28.51 4.29
C LYS A 145 12.90 -27.14 3.64
N LYS A 146 14.10 -26.59 3.80
CA LYS A 146 14.50 -25.36 3.09
C LYS A 146 14.35 -25.63 1.59
N PRO A 147 13.62 -24.80 0.83
CA PRO A 147 13.60 -24.91 -0.63
C PRO A 147 15.02 -24.81 -1.20
N LYS A 148 15.30 -25.46 -2.34
CA LYS A 148 16.61 -25.28 -3.00
C LYS A 148 16.72 -23.86 -3.57
N LYS A 149 17.93 -23.48 -3.97
CA LYS A 149 18.19 -22.20 -4.63
C LYS A 149 17.28 -22.03 -5.85
N GLY A 150 16.56 -20.92 -5.91
CA GLY A 150 15.58 -20.62 -6.97
C GLY A 150 14.22 -21.31 -6.82
N GLU A 151 14.05 -22.27 -5.90
CA GLU A 151 12.76 -22.92 -5.67
C GLU A 151 11.85 -22.03 -4.79
N LYS A 152 10.61 -21.82 -5.26
CA LYS A 152 9.57 -21.19 -4.46
C LYS A 152 9.03 -22.17 -3.40
N ALA A 153 8.50 -21.62 -2.31
CA ALA A 153 7.97 -22.46 -1.23
C ALA A 153 6.65 -23.12 -1.63
N THR A 154 6.54 -24.44 -1.52
CA THR A 154 5.28 -25.14 -1.84
C THR A 154 4.09 -24.58 -1.04
N PRO A 155 2.90 -24.43 -1.66
CA PRO A 155 1.69 -24.04 -0.97
C PRO A 155 1.44 -24.90 0.28
N ARG A 156 0.90 -24.29 1.34
CA ARG A 156 0.67 -24.99 2.62
C ARG A 156 -0.29 -26.18 2.49
N ASN A 157 -1.27 -26.08 1.60
CA ASN A 157 -2.27 -27.11 1.34
C ASN A 157 -2.17 -27.47 -0.16
N PRO A 158 -1.72 -28.68 -0.51
CA PRO A 158 -1.78 -29.16 -1.89
C PRO A 158 -3.22 -29.05 -2.44
N GLY A 159 -3.37 -28.57 -3.68
CA GLY A 159 -4.67 -28.38 -4.32
C GLY A 159 -5.46 -27.15 -3.86
N ILE A 160 -4.88 -26.23 -3.08
CA ILE A 160 -5.58 -25.01 -2.66
C ILE A 160 -6.01 -24.13 -3.84
N ILE A 161 -5.22 -24.08 -4.92
CA ILE A 161 -5.49 -23.29 -6.12
C ILE A 161 -6.78 -23.79 -6.77
N ARG A 162 -6.83 -25.09 -7.14
CA ARG A 162 -8.05 -25.75 -7.67
C ARG A 162 -9.26 -25.50 -6.77
N LYS A 163 -9.13 -25.71 -5.45
CA LYS A 163 -10.25 -25.47 -4.51
C LYS A 163 -10.76 -24.02 -4.53
N LEU A 164 -9.89 -23.03 -4.70
CA LEU A 164 -10.27 -21.62 -4.77
C LEU A 164 -10.97 -21.31 -6.09
N VAL A 165 -10.41 -21.79 -7.20
CA VAL A 165 -10.96 -21.61 -8.55
C VAL A 165 -12.31 -22.31 -8.67
N ASP A 166 -12.41 -23.61 -8.38
CA ASP A 166 -13.68 -24.35 -8.45
C ASP A 166 -14.79 -23.72 -7.60
N ARG A 167 -14.42 -23.13 -6.46
CA ARG A 167 -15.38 -22.44 -5.61
C ARG A 167 -15.85 -21.15 -6.26
N HIS A 168 -14.95 -20.39 -6.85
CA HIS A 168 -15.26 -19.17 -7.57
C HIS A 168 -16.15 -19.46 -8.79
N LEU A 169 -15.79 -20.46 -9.62
CA LEU A 169 -16.56 -20.83 -10.80
C LEU A 169 -17.96 -21.36 -10.45
N ARG A 170 -18.09 -22.16 -9.37
CA ARG A 170 -19.40 -22.74 -8.98
C ARG A 170 -20.36 -21.75 -8.31
N HIS A 171 -19.85 -20.80 -7.55
CA HIS A 171 -20.68 -19.98 -6.66
C HIS A 171 -20.47 -18.48 -6.81
N GLY A 172 -19.58 -18.07 -7.71
CA GLY A 172 -19.02 -16.72 -7.73
C GLY A 172 -18.19 -16.42 -6.48
N SER A 173 -17.81 -15.15 -6.33
CA SER A 173 -17.22 -14.64 -5.10
C SER A 173 -17.90 -13.36 -4.70
N LYS A 174 -18.41 -13.33 -3.46
CA LYS A 174 -18.97 -12.10 -2.89
C LYS A 174 -17.84 -11.14 -2.59
N GLN A 175 -17.98 -9.90 -3.04
CA GLN A 175 -17.07 -8.82 -2.68
C GLN A 175 -17.08 -8.66 -1.16
N LYS A 176 -15.89 -8.75 -0.55
CA LYS A 176 -15.68 -8.49 0.87
C LYS A 176 -14.95 -7.17 1.02
N GLN A 177 -15.31 -6.40 2.04
CA GLN A 177 -14.55 -5.23 2.43
C GLN A 177 -13.16 -5.67 2.91
N LEU A 178 -12.13 -5.10 2.30
CA LEU A 178 -10.73 -5.28 2.67
C LEU A 178 -10.21 -4.03 3.38
N PRO A 179 -9.18 -4.17 4.24
CA PRO A 179 -8.58 -3.02 4.93
C PRO A 179 -8.07 -1.91 4.01
N GLY A 180 -7.69 -2.25 2.77
CA GLY A 180 -7.17 -1.30 1.79
C GLY A 180 -8.22 -0.71 0.85
N ASP A 181 -9.51 -1.07 0.96
CA ASP A 181 -10.51 -0.71 -0.06
C ASP A 181 -10.71 0.80 -0.19
N GLN A 182 -10.75 1.52 0.95
CA GLN A 182 -10.88 2.98 0.92
C GLN A 182 -9.67 3.63 0.22
N LEU A 183 -8.45 3.21 0.57
CA LEU A 183 -7.24 3.75 -0.06
C LEU A 183 -7.15 3.36 -1.54
N TYR A 184 -7.59 2.15 -1.89
CA TYR A 184 -7.64 1.70 -3.28
C TYR A 184 -8.65 2.50 -4.11
N ALA A 185 -9.84 2.79 -3.58
CA ALA A 185 -10.83 3.63 -4.27
C ALA A 185 -10.29 5.05 -4.53
N PHE A 186 -9.56 5.62 -3.56
CA PHE A 186 -8.85 6.88 -3.76
C PHE A 186 -7.73 6.76 -4.81
N PHE A 187 -6.91 5.71 -4.73
CA PHE A 187 -5.86 5.44 -5.71
C PHE A 187 -6.41 5.31 -7.13
N GLN A 188 -7.50 4.57 -7.30
CA GLN A 188 -8.15 4.37 -8.59
C GLN A 188 -8.69 5.69 -9.16
N SER A 189 -9.42 6.48 -8.37
CA SER A 189 -10.01 7.74 -8.85
C SER A 189 -8.99 8.87 -9.06
N GLN A 190 -7.97 8.98 -8.20
CA GLN A 190 -7.05 10.13 -8.24
C GLN A 190 -5.75 9.85 -8.98
N PHE A 191 -5.35 8.59 -9.17
CA PHE A 191 -4.12 8.24 -9.87
C PHE A 191 -4.39 7.43 -11.12
N LEU A 192 -5.15 6.33 -11.03
CA LEU A 192 -5.38 5.48 -12.20
C LEU A 192 -6.28 6.15 -13.24
N GLU A 193 -7.38 6.77 -12.83
CA GLU A 193 -8.30 7.47 -13.75
C GLU A 193 -7.62 8.67 -14.42
N VAL A 194 -6.79 9.41 -13.67
CA VAL A 194 -5.93 10.48 -14.24
C VAL A 194 -4.96 9.88 -15.25
N SER A 195 -4.28 8.78 -14.89
CA SER A 195 -3.34 8.10 -15.79
C SER A 195 -4.02 7.57 -17.05
N ALA A 196 -5.23 7.04 -16.93
CA ALA A 196 -6.05 6.56 -18.05
C ALA A 196 -6.40 7.71 -19.01
N ARG A 197 -6.87 8.85 -18.47
CA ARG A 197 -7.17 10.06 -19.27
C ARG A 197 -5.94 10.62 -19.98
N LEU A 198 -4.76 10.46 -19.38
CA LEU A 198 -3.48 10.85 -19.99
C LEU A 198 -2.93 9.79 -20.97
N GLY A 199 -3.62 8.67 -21.17
CA GLY A 199 -3.16 7.58 -22.03
C GLY A 199 -1.94 6.82 -21.49
N LEU A 200 -1.68 6.89 -20.18
CA LEU A 200 -0.49 6.31 -19.55
C LEU A 200 -0.66 4.84 -19.14
N LEU A 201 -1.90 4.32 -19.10
CA LEU A 201 -2.16 2.92 -18.73
C LEU A 201 -2.08 1.94 -19.91
N GLY A 202 -2.03 2.42 -21.15
CA GLY A 202 -2.22 1.61 -22.36
C GLY A 202 -3.64 1.73 -22.91
N ASP A 203 -4.08 0.74 -23.69
CA ASP A 203 -5.45 0.69 -24.23
C ASP A 203 -6.44 0.21 -23.14
N PRO A 204 -7.37 1.06 -22.66
CA PRO A 204 -8.34 0.67 -21.63
C PRO A 204 -9.28 -0.47 -22.03
N HIS A 205 -9.46 -0.74 -23.33
CA HIS A 205 -10.33 -1.80 -23.84
C HIS A 205 -9.62 -3.14 -24.02
N SER A 206 -8.29 -3.14 -24.05
CA SER A 206 -7.46 -4.33 -24.19
C SER A 206 -6.18 -4.17 -23.35
N LEU A 207 -6.37 -4.08 -22.03
CA LEU A 207 -5.22 -3.90 -21.12
C LEU A 207 -4.48 -5.23 -20.98
N GLY A 208 -3.21 -5.24 -21.38
CA GLY A 208 -2.24 -6.21 -20.90
C GLY A 208 -1.78 -5.89 -19.48
N VAL A 209 -1.72 -6.92 -18.65
CA VAL A 209 -1.24 -6.80 -17.27
C VAL A 209 -0.18 -7.84 -16.92
N VAL A 210 0.59 -7.56 -15.88
CA VAL A 210 1.54 -8.49 -15.26
C VAL A 210 1.17 -8.68 -13.80
N GLY A 211 1.45 -9.86 -13.25
CA GLY A 211 1.24 -10.15 -11.85
C GLY A 211 2.49 -10.70 -11.19
N ASP A 212 2.97 -10.06 -10.12
CA ASP A 212 4.09 -10.58 -9.34
C ASP A 212 4.01 -10.22 -7.85
N GLY A 213 4.71 -11.02 -7.06
CA GLY A 213 4.77 -10.96 -5.62
C GLY A 213 6.11 -10.48 -5.10
N THR A 214 6.10 -9.55 -4.13
CA THR A 214 7.32 -9.08 -3.46
C THR A 214 7.23 -9.16 -1.93
N PRO A 215 8.28 -9.61 -1.23
CA PRO A 215 8.35 -9.59 0.23
C PRO A 215 8.33 -8.17 0.82
N VAL A 216 7.44 -7.94 1.78
CA VAL A 216 7.40 -6.73 2.62
C VAL A 216 7.78 -7.12 4.05
N GLU A 217 9.04 -6.90 4.41
CA GLU A 217 9.56 -7.20 5.75
C GLU A 217 9.17 -6.08 6.73
N THR A 218 8.43 -6.44 7.78
CA THR A 218 7.98 -5.48 8.81
C THR A 218 8.53 -5.79 10.20
N ALA A 219 9.19 -6.95 10.36
CA ALA A 219 9.80 -7.35 11.61
C ALA A 219 10.88 -8.41 11.40
N SER A 220 11.96 -8.33 12.18
CA SER A 220 12.98 -9.39 12.21
C SER A 220 12.42 -10.69 12.78
N TYR A 221 11.46 -10.62 13.73
CA TYR A 221 10.82 -11.79 14.35
C TYR A 221 9.35 -11.52 14.74
N PRO A 222 8.46 -12.53 14.69
CA PRO A 222 7.12 -12.42 15.25
C PRO A 222 7.17 -12.31 16.79
N ARG A 223 6.96 -11.10 17.33
CA ARG A 223 7.02 -10.84 18.78
C ARG A 223 5.69 -11.12 19.47
N SER A 224 5.70 -11.93 20.53
CA SER A 224 4.53 -12.25 21.35
C SER A 224 4.85 -12.46 22.83
N LYS A 225 3.95 -12.03 23.71
CA LYS A 225 4.01 -12.24 25.17
C LYS A 225 3.03 -13.34 25.61
N PRO A 226 3.42 -14.25 26.53
CA PRO A 226 2.46 -15.18 27.12
C PRO A 226 1.39 -14.40 27.91
N ILE A 227 0.17 -14.93 27.97
CA ILE A 227 -0.90 -14.39 28.83
C ILE A 227 -1.20 -15.29 30.04
N CYS A 228 -0.52 -16.43 30.12
CA CYS A 228 -0.62 -17.40 31.21
C CYS A 228 0.60 -17.29 32.13
N ASP A 229 0.46 -17.86 33.32
CA ASP A 229 1.46 -17.98 34.37
C ASP A 229 2.20 -19.33 34.37
N CYS A 230 1.93 -20.21 33.40
CA CYS A 230 2.57 -21.54 33.31
C CYS A 230 4.10 -21.52 33.48
N SER A 231 4.79 -20.52 32.91
CA SER A 231 6.24 -20.39 33.06
C SER A 231 6.67 -20.13 34.51
N ALA A 232 5.87 -19.39 35.29
CA ALA A 232 6.13 -19.14 36.70
C ALA A 232 5.88 -20.40 37.55
N GLN A 233 5.00 -21.28 37.09
CA GLN A 233 4.72 -22.59 37.69
C GLN A 233 5.72 -23.69 37.24
N GLY A 234 6.80 -23.34 36.51
CA GLY A 234 7.80 -24.29 36.02
C GLY A 234 7.41 -25.06 34.74
N LEU A 235 6.27 -24.75 34.12
CA LEU A 235 5.83 -25.40 32.87
C LEU A 235 6.44 -24.71 31.64
N THR A 236 7.39 -25.38 30.99
CA THR A 236 8.15 -24.84 29.83
C THR A 236 7.44 -24.99 28.49
N ASN A 237 6.55 -25.98 28.33
CA ASN A 237 5.88 -26.33 27.07
C ASN A 237 4.40 -25.91 27.01
N CYS A 238 4.09 -24.72 27.50
CA CYS A 238 2.75 -24.19 27.51
C CYS A 238 2.20 -23.90 26.08
N THR A 239 0.98 -24.38 25.80
CA THR A 239 0.25 -24.14 24.54
C THR A 239 -0.81 -23.04 24.64
N HIS A 240 -0.90 -22.34 25.77
CA HIS A 240 -1.88 -21.28 25.96
C HIS A 240 -1.70 -20.14 24.94
N PRO A 241 -2.78 -19.37 24.67
CA PRO A 241 -2.72 -18.23 23.78
C PRO A 241 -1.63 -17.21 24.17
N ARG A 242 -1.20 -16.42 23.19
CA ARG A 242 -0.21 -15.36 23.36
C ARG A 242 -0.73 -14.07 22.78
N ARG A 243 -0.35 -12.94 23.37
CA ARG A 243 -0.62 -11.62 22.83
C ARG A 243 0.51 -11.23 21.87
N TYR A 244 0.17 -11.08 20.59
CA TYR A 244 1.11 -10.66 19.54
C TYR A 244 1.16 -9.14 19.47
N SER A 245 2.30 -8.58 19.08
CA SER A 245 2.43 -7.14 18.79
C SER A 245 1.88 -6.79 17.41
N GLN A 246 2.19 -7.62 16.41
CA GLN A 246 1.66 -7.56 15.06
C GLN A 246 0.91 -8.88 14.76
N PRO A 247 -0.41 -8.95 15.01
CA PRO A 247 -1.17 -10.18 14.83
C PRO A 247 -1.41 -10.54 13.35
N ASP A 248 -1.31 -9.60 12.43
CA ASP A 248 -1.60 -9.84 11.02
C ASP A 248 -0.46 -10.52 10.25
N ILE A 249 0.77 -10.24 10.64
CA ILE A 249 1.97 -10.75 9.97
C ILE A 249 2.19 -12.25 10.21
N ASP A 250 2.90 -12.86 9.27
CA ASP A 250 3.53 -14.16 9.46
C ASP A 250 4.84 -14.27 8.67
N SER A 251 5.35 -15.50 8.52
CA SER A 251 6.67 -15.76 7.93
C SER A 251 6.52 -16.35 6.53
N GLY A 252 7.25 -15.79 5.58
CA GLY A 252 7.34 -16.20 4.18
C GLY A 252 8.75 -16.63 3.80
N TRP A 253 8.89 -17.23 2.62
CA TRP A 253 10.18 -17.58 2.02
C TRP A 253 10.44 -16.63 0.85
N ASP A 254 11.55 -15.91 0.91
CA ASP A 254 12.07 -15.10 -0.19
C ASP A 254 13.08 -15.98 -0.96
N SER A 255 12.66 -16.47 -2.13
CA SER A 255 13.50 -17.33 -2.97
C SER A 255 14.67 -16.57 -3.59
N SER A 256 14.52 -15.26 -3.84
CA SER A 256 15.57 -14.42 -4.42
C SER A 256 16.74 -14.21 -3.45
N ARG A 257 16.41 -14.02 -2.15
CA ARG A 257 17.40 -13.83 -1.08
C ARG A 257 17.70 -15.10 -0.28
N GLU A 258 17.11 -16.22 -0.68
CA GLU A 258 17.22 -17.52 -0.01
C GLU A 258 17.03 -17.48 1.52
N ARG A 259 16.07 -16.67 1.99
CA ARG A 259 15.85 -16.46 3.42
C ARG A 259 14.37 -16.40 3.79
N TYR A 260 14.08 -16.75 5.03
CA TYR A 260 12.76 -16.45 5.60
C TYR A 260 12.68 -14.97 5.98
N PHE A 261 11.52 -14.37 5.80
CA PHE A 261 11.21 -13.01 6.23
C PHE A 261 9.89 -12.99 7.03
N ASN A 262 9.66 -11.95 7.83
CA ASN A 262 8.39 -11.77 8.53
C ASN A 262 7.74 -10.44 8.17
N GLY A 263 6.46 -10.52 7.80
CA GLY A 263 5.68 -9.36 7.38
C GLY A 263 4.55 -9.79 6.45
N TYR A 264 4.56 -9.20 5.26
CA TYR A 264 3.53 -9.38 4.24
C TYR A 264 4.11 -9.78 2.88
N HIS A 265 3.27 -10.34 2.05
CA HIS A 265 3.54 -10.59 0.64
C HIS A 265 2.74 -9.56 -0.17
N LEU A 266 3.39 -8.56 -0.76
CA LEU A 266 2.73 -7.58 -1.61
C LEU A 266 2.62 -8.17 -3.01
N TYR A 267 1.39 -8.52 -3.42
CA TYR A 267 1.12 -8.93 -4.78
C TYR A 267 0.62 -7.74 -5.58
N MET A 268 1.29 -7.43 -6.69
CA MET A 268 1.01 -6.31 -7.56
C MET A 268 0.47 -6.81 -8.88
N ILE A 269 -0.69 -6.31 -9.30
CA ILE A 269 -1.09 -6.32 -10.71
C ILE A 269 -0.69 -4.97 -11.29
N SER A 270 0.01 -4.95 -12.41
CA SER A 270 0.48 -3.73 -13.08
C SER A 270 0.20 -3.83 -14.58
N THR A 271 0.17 -2.71 -15.29
CA THR A 271 0.08 -2.73 -16.77
C THR A 271 1.34 -3.36 -17.37
N SER A 272 1.22 -4.12 -18.47
CA SER A 272 2.36 -4.65 -19.23
C SER A 272 2.64 -3.89 -20.52
N ASP A 273 1.59 -3.29 -21.09
CA ASP A 273 1.66 -2.68 -22.42
C ASP A 273 1.93 -1.17 -22.37
N SER A 274 1.98 -0.60 -21.17
CA SER A 274 2.26 0.81 -20.98
C SER A 274 3.75 1.05 -20.86
N ARG A 275 4.21 2.23 -21.31
CA ARG A 275 5.62 2.62 -21.22
C ARG A 275 6.18 2.62 -19.79
N PHE A 276 5.32 2.71 -18.78
CA PHE A 276 5.71 2.99 -17.39
C PHE A 276 5.38 1.86 -16.41
N ASP A 277 4.86 0.72 -16.89
CA ASP A 277 4.49 -0.44 -16.08
C ASP A 277 3.72 -0.06 -14.80
N LEU A 278 2.72 0.82 -14.96
CA LEU A 278 2.04 1.46 -13.83
C LEU A 278 1.29 0.43 -12.97
N PRO A 279 1.35 0.55 -11.64
CA PRO A 279 0.67 -0.36 -10.74
C PRO A 279 -0.84 -0.17 -10.82
N LEU A 280 -1.59 -1.26 -10.97
CA LEU A 280 -3.06 -1.26 -11.02
C LEU A 280 -3.67 -1.69 -9.69
N TYR A 281 -3.16 -2.77 -9.07
CA TYR A 281 -3.77 -3.33 -7.86
C TYR A 281 -2.73 -3.82 -6.85
N PRO A 282 -2.41 -3.00 -5.83
CA PRO A 282 -1.55 -3.43 -4.72
C PRO A 282 -2.34 -4.23 -3.69
N ARG A 283 -1.94 -5.48 -3.43
CA ARG A 283 -2.60 -6.35 -2.45
C ARG A 283 -1.63 -6.99 -1.44
N LEU A 284 -1.75 -6.58 -0.18
CA LEU A 284 -0.99 -7.17 0.94
C LEU A 284 -1.60 -8.49 1.44
N HIS A 285 -0.96 -9.60 1.10
CA HIS A 285 -1.25 -10.93 1.60
C HIS A 285 -0.36 -11.29 2.80
N PRO A 286 -0.70 -12.33 3.58
CA PRO A 286 0.23 -12.89 4.56
C PRO A 286 1.51 -13.37 3.87
N ALA A 287 2.68 -13.12 4.47
CA ALA A 287 3.99 -13.53 3.93
C ALA A 287 4.08 -15.02 3.56
N SER A 288 3.35 -15.88 4.29
CA SER A 288 3.31 -17.32 4.04
C SER A 288 2.50 -17.76 2.80
N ARG A 289 1.83 -16.83 2.11
CA ARG A 289 1.04 -17.12 0.91
C ARG A 289 1.98 -17.29 -0.29
N HIS A 290 1.67 -18.27 -1.13
CA HIS A 290 2.38 -18.52 -2.39
C HIS A 290 1.82 -17.65 -3.52
N ASP A 291 2.67 -17.28 -4.47
CA ASP A 291 2.35 -16.34 -5.57
C ASP A 291 1.12 -16.75 -6.37
N SER A 292 1.04 -18.02 -6.82
CA SER A 292 -0.16 -18.52 -7.50
C SER A 292 -1.46 -18.40 -6.71
N VAL A 293 -1.41 -18.51 -5.38
CA VAL A 293 -2.58 -18.29 -4.52
C VAL A 293 -2.87 -16.80 -4.38
N SER A 294 -1.83 -15.98 -4.33
CA SER A 294 -1.95 -14.53 -4.34
C SER A 294 -2.55 -14.03 -5.66
N LEU A 295 -2.13 -14.54 -6.82
CA LEU A 295 -2.72 -14.26 -8.13
C LEU A 295 -4.22 -14.53 -8.12
N VAL A 296 -4.65 -15.77 -7.86
CA VAL A 296 -6.08 -16.14 -7.91
C VAL A 296 -6.93 -15.21 -7.05
N VAL A 297 -6.48 -14.95 -5.81
CA VAL A 297 -7.23 -14.09 -4.89
C VAL A 297 -7.20 -12.63 -5.36
N SER A 298 -6.04 -12.11 -5.76
CA SER A 298 -5.89 -10.73 -6.22
C SER A 298 -6.67 -10.49 -7.51
N SER A 299 -6.66 -11.39 -8.49
CA SER A 299 -7.38 -11.25 -9.75
C SER A 299 -8.90 -11.23 -9.55
N ILE A 300 -9.43 -12.10 -8.67
CA ILE A 300 -10.85 -12.07 -8.29
C ILE A 300 -11.20 -10.78 -7.53
N GLU A 301 -10.35 -10.37 -6.59
CA GLU A 301 -10.58 -9.13 -5.82
C GLU A 301 -10.46 -7.88 -6.71
N PHE A 302 -9.59 -7.91 -7.72
CA PHE A 302 -9.35 -6.85 -8.68
C PHE A 302 -10.53 -6.71 -9.66
N SER A 303 -11.01 -7.80 -10.25
CA SER A 303 -12.19 -7.76 -11.15
C SER A 303 -13.45 -7.23 -10.49
N GLN A 304 -13.56 -7.37 -9.16
CA GLN A 304 -14.65 -6.80 -8.37
C GLN A 304 -14.52 -5.30 -8.08
N ARG A 305 -13.34 -4.70 -8.27
CA ARG A 305 -13.03 -3.34 -7.82
C ARG A 305 -12.57 -2.41 -8.93
N TYR A 306 -11.95 -2.95 -9.97
CA TYR A 306 -11.42 -2.17 -11.08
C TYR A 306 -12.55 -1.81 -12.04
N THR A 307 -12.63 -0.53 -12.39
CA THR A 307 -13.73 0.02 -13.20
C THR A 307 -13.24 0.79 -14.42
N LEU A 308 -11.93 0.84 -14.67
CA LEU A 308 -11.34 1.71 -15.69
C LEU A 308 -11.10 1.04 -17.04
N GLY A 309 -11.36 -0.26 -17.16
CA GLY A 309 -11.13 -0.98 -18.40
C GLY A 309 -11.30 -2.48 -18.28
N THR A 310 -11.06 -3.17 -19.40
CA THR A 310 -11.08 -4.63 -19.52
C THR A 310 -9.67 -5.17 -19.62
N ILE A 311 -9.39 -6.21 -18.84
CA ILE A 311 -8.14 -6.95 -18.93
C ILE A 311 -8.30 -7.96 -20.04
N ASP A 312 -7.38 -7.94 -20.99
CA ASP A 312 -7.42 -8.80 -22.18
C ASP A 312 -6.36 -9.88 -22.12
N LYS A 313 -5.18 -9.56 -21.57
CA LYS A 313 -4.07 -10.52 -21.44
C LYS A 313 -3.32 -10.33 -20.13
N ILE A 314 -2.73 -11.40 -19.63
CA ILE A 314 -1.92 -11.39 -18.42
C ILE A 314 -0.62 -12.17 -18.60
N LEU A 315 0.51 -11.54 -18.31
CA LEU A 315 1.83 -12.17 -18.35
C LEU A 315 2.25 -12.59 -16.93
N LEU A 316 2.60 -13.87 -16.78
CA LEU A 316 2.92 -14.49 -15.49
C LEU A 316 4.21 -15.32 -15.56
N ASP A 317 4.93 -15.41 -14.43
CA ASP A 317 6.07 -16.30 -14.32
C ASP A 317 5.66 -17.77 -14.07
N ALA A 318 6.63 -18.67 -14.14
CA ALA A 318 6.42 -20.10 -13.94
C ALA A 318 5.85 -20.48 -12.56
N ALA A 319 5.81 -19.57 -11.57
CA ALA A 319 5.18 -19.87 -10.29
C ALA A 319 3.66 -19.88 -10.34
N HIS A 320 3.10 -19.33 -11.41
CA HIS A 320 1.67 -19.27 -11.67
C HIS A 320 1.19 -20.40 -12.58
N ASP A 321 2.12 -21.23 -13.09
CA ASP A 321 1.81 -22.36 -13.96
C ASP A 321 1.04 -23.44 -13.19
N ALA A 322 -0.29 -23.37 -13.32
CA ALA A 322 -1.21 -24.34 -12.79
C ALA A 322 -2.50 -24.32 -13.61
N GLU A 323 -2.95 -25.50 -14.07
CA GLU A 323 -4.20 -25.68 -14.84
C GLU A 323 -5.41 -24.89 -14.29
N PRO A 324 -5.71 -24.85 -12.97
CA PRO A 324 -6.84 -24.06 -12.49
C PRO A 324 -6.69 -22.54 -12.71
N ILE A 325 -5.47 -22.01 -12.83
CA ILE A 325 -5.26 -20.60 -13.14
C ILE A 325 -5.68 -20.33 -14.59
N TYR A 326 -5.29 -21.19 -15.53
CA TYR A 326 -5.74 -21.07 -16.93
C TYR A 326 -7.27 -21.14 -17.04
N GLU A 327 -7.93 -22.04 -16.32
CA GLU A 327 -9.41 -22.10 -16.25
C GLU A 327 -10.04 -20.80 -15.71
N LEU A 328 -9.41 -20.18 -14.72
CA LEU A 328 -9.88 -18.90 -14.18
C LEU A 328 -9.73 -17.75 -15.18
N LEU A 329 -8.62 -17.73 -15.92
CA LEU A 329 -8.34 -16.73 -16.95
C LEU A 329 -9.31 -16.86 -18.12
N ASP A 330 -9.53 -18.09 -18.61
CA ASP A 330 -10.52 -18.40 -19.64
C ASP A 330 -11.94 -17.97 -19.21
N HIS A 331 -12.35 -18.27 -17.98
CA HIS A 331 -13.64 -17.80 -17.43
C HIS A 331 -13.77 -16.27 -17.40
N HIS A 332 -12.66 -15.53 -17.32
CA HIS A 332 -12.64 -14.07 -17.38
C HIS A 332 -12.40 -13.52 -18.79
N ASN A 333 -12.28 -14.37 -19.81
CA ASN A 333 -11.85 -14.02 -21.16
C ASN A 333 -10.51 -13.27 -21.19
N VAL A 334 -9.53 -13.76 -20.41
CA VAL A 334 -8.17 -13.21 -20.35
C VAL A 334 -7.19 -14.20 -20.98
N GLU A 335 -6.40 -13.74 -21.94
CA GLU A 335 -5.33 -14.51 -22.58
C GLU A 335 -4.12 -14.65 -21.64
N PRO A 336 -3.62 -15.88 -21.39
CA PRO A 336 -2.49 -16.15 -20.50
C PRO A 336 -1.10 -15.94 -21.11
#